data_AF-A0A5B8W7W2-F1
#
_entry.id   AF-A0A5B8W7W2-F1
#
_cell.length_a   1.000
_cell.length_b   1.000
_cell.length_c   1.000
_cell.angle_alpha   90.00
_cell.angle_beta   90.00
_cell.angle_gamma   90.00
#
_symmetry.space_group_name_H-M   'P 1'
#
loop_
_entity.id
_entity.type
_entity.pdbx_description
1 polymer ?
#
loop_
_entity_poly.entity_id
_entity_poly.type
_entity_poly.pdbx_seq_one_letter_code
_entity_poly.pdbx_strand_id
1 'polypeptide(L)'
;MITNYKKAKLLIFDGPEHDILDRSFDLSRETALGISIKLSDFANNTVEDLQGIISSPDFEFMVKTGAFVTDGGFLNLYKGSNNLRLYYHKKGNTIIVFAYGEFQPGRYMLYLEGFWTIA
;
A
#
# COMPACT_ATOMS: atom_id res chain seq x y z
N MET A 1 11.24 0.69 -15.22
CA MET A 1 10.00 0.95 -15.98
C MET A 1 8.91 0.02 -15.48
N ILE A 2 7.71 0.51 -15.17
CA ILE A 2 6.58 -0.35 -14.80
C ILE A 2 6.11 -1.12 -16.03
N THR A 3 6.10 -2.45 -15.93
CA THR A 3 5.73 -3.37 -17.02
C THR A 3 4.35 -3.97 -16.86
N ASN A 4 3.83 -4.03 -15.64
CA ASN A 4 2.50 -4.53 -15.36
C ASN A 4 1.95 -3.90 -14.07
N TYR A 5 0.62 -3.83 -13.96
CA TYR A 5 -0.04 -3.44 -12.72
C TYR A 5 -1.40 -4.10 -12.56
N LYS A 6 -1.83 -4.28 -11.31
CA LYS A 6 -3.17 -4.74 -10.96
C LYS A 6 -3.70 -3.92 -9.80
N LYS A 7 -4.83 -3.25 -10.02
CA LYS A 7 -5.57 -2.56 -8.98
C LYS A 7 -6.45 -3.56 -8.22
N ALA A 8 -6.52 -3.43 -6.89
CA ALA A 8 -7.32 -4.30 -6.03
C ALA A 8 -8.39 -3.52 -5.27
N LYS A 9 -8.01 -2.51 -4.48
CA LYS A 9 -8.91 -1.80 -3.53
C LYS A 9 -9.70 -2.77 -2.64
N LEU A 10 -9.02 -3.77 -2.09
CA LEU A 10 -9.62 -4.82 -1.29
C LEU A 10 -9.43 -4.52 0.20
N LEU A 11 -10.52 -4.48 0.96
CA LEU A 11 -10.45 -4.46 2.43
C LEU A 11 -9.97 -5.83 2.93
N ILE A 12 -8.81 -5.87 3.59
CA ILE A 12 -8.21 -7.10 4.11
C ILE A 12 -8.19 -7.15 5.65
N PHE A 13 -8.44 -6.03 6.32
CA PHE A 13 -8.62 -5.97 7.77
C PHE A 13 -9.53 -4.81 8.17
N ASP A 14 -10.42 -5.05 9.13
CA ASP A 14 -11.20 -4.04 9.84
C ASP A 14 -11.41 -4.54 11.28
N GLY A 15 -10.81 -3.86 12.26
CA GLY A 15 -10.87 -4.31 13.64
C GLY A 15 -10.00 -3.51 14.61
N PRO A 16 -9.90 -3.95 15.87
CA PRO A 16 -9.07 -3.31 16.89
C PRO A 16 -7.59 -3.26 16.52
N GLU A 17 -6.87 -2.26 17.05
CA GLU A 17 -5.42 -2.12 16.83
C GLU A 17 -4.62 -3.37 17.21
N HIS A 18 -4.87 -3.93 18.39
CA HIS A 18 -4.13 -5.10 18.89
C HIS A 18 -4.26 -6.31 17.96
N ASP A 19 -5.40 -6.46 17.27
CA ASP A 19 -5.67 -7.59 16.38
C ASP A 19 -4.85 -7.54 15.10
N ILE A 20 -4.42 -6.35 14.63
CA ILE A 20 -3.61 -6.24 13.40
C ILE A 20 -2.11 -6.44 13.67
N LEU A 21 -1.63 -6.13 14.88
CA LEU A 21 -0.21 -6.20 15.21
C LEU A 21 0.36 -7.61 15.07
N ASP A 22 -0.40 -8.63 15.49
CA ASP A 22 0.03 -10.04 15.47
C ASP A 22 -0.44 -10.79 14.21
N ARG A 23 -1.22 -10.15 13.35
CA ARG A 23 -1.85 -10.80 12.20
C ARG A 23 -0.92 -10.85 10.99
N SER A 24 -0.98 -11.98 10.28
CA SER A 24 -0.37 -12.16 8.96
C SER A 24 -1.46 -12.28 7.90
N PHE A 25 -1.29 -11.60 6.78
CA PHE A 25 -2.24 -11.57 5.67
C PHE A 25 -1.65 -12.35 4.50
N ASP A 26 -2.29 -13.46 4.12
CA ASP A 26 -1.90 -14.20 2.93
C ASP A 26 -2.48 -13.51 1.69
N LEU A 27 -1.60 -13.01 0.82
CA LEU A 27 -1.94 -12.34 -0.43
C LEU A 27 -1.70 -13.24 -1.66
N SER A 28 -1.54 -14.55 -1.46
CA SER A 28 -1.24 -15.50 -2.53
C SER A 28 -2.33 -15.54 -3.59
N ARG A 29 -3.60 -15.34 -3.20
CA ARG A 29 -4.75 -15.32 -4.13
C ARG A 29 -4.76 -14.06 -5.00
N GLU A 30 -4.21 -12.96 -4.49
CA GLU A 30 -4.24 -11.65 -5.12
C GLU A 30 -3.02 -11.41 -5.99
N THR A 31 -1.86 -11.94 -5.59
CA THR A 31 -0.53 -11.68 -6.19
C THR A 31 0.02 -12.79 -7.07
N ALA A 32 -0.44 -14.04 -6.93
CA ALA A 32 0.26 -15.23 -7.47
C ALA A 32 1.74 -15.37 -7.02
N LEU A 33 2.21 -14.53 -6.09
CA LEU A 33 3.60 -14.47 -5.63
C LEU A 33 3.84 -15.26 -4.33
N GLY A 34 2.81 -15.90 -3.77
CA GLY A 34 2.93 -16.67 -2.54
C GLY A 34 3.35 -15.82 -1.33
N ILE A 35 2.86 -14.58 -1.23
CA ILE A 35 3.34 -13.61 -0.24
C ILE A 35 2.39 -13.56 0.95
N SER A 36 2.94 -13.76 2.15
CA SER A 36 2.31 -13.35 3.40
C SER A 36 2.93 -12.04 3.88
N ILE A 37 2.10 -11.11 4.34
CA ILE A 37 2.51 -9.78 4.81
C ILE A 37 2.06 -9.58 6.26
N LYS A 38 2.93 -9.01 7.08
CA LYS A 38 2.64 -8.46 8.40
C LYS A 38 2.71 -6.94 8.37
N LEU A 39 2.14 -6.29 9.37
CA LEU A 39 2.20 -4.84 9.50
C LEU A 39 3.65 -4.30 9.49
N SER A 40 4.56 -5.00 10.18
CA SER A 40 5.99 -4.65 10.25
C SER A 40 6.69 -4.62 8.88
N ASP A 41 6.15 -5.27 7.86
CA ASP A 41 6.79 -5.37 6.54
C ASP A 41 6.60 -4.10 5.70
N PHE A 42 5.66 -3.23 6.08
CA PHE A 42 5.32 -2.03 5.31
C PHE A 42 5.01 -0.78 6.13
N ALA A 43 4.67 -0.88 7.42
CA ALA A 43 4.17 0.27 8.19
C ALA A 43 5.17 1.44 8.33
N ASN A 44 6.46 1.20 8.13
CA ASN A 44 7.51 2.22 8.15
C ASN A 44 7.92 2.71 6.75
N ASN A 45 7.25 2.23 5.70
CA ASN A 45 7.61 2.47 4.31
C ASN A 45 6.47 3.26 3.65
N THR A 46 6.58 4.59 3.63
CA THR A 46 5.55 5.45 3.05
C THR A 46 5.64 5.45 1.53
N VAL A 47 4.53 5.66 0.83
CA VAL A 47 4.57 5.65 -0.65
C VAL A 47 5.52 6.73 -1.20
N GLU A 48 5.69 7.86 -0.52
CA GLU A 48 6.62 8.93 -0.90
C GLU A 48 8.07 8.46 -0.97
N ASP A 49 8.47 7.53 -0.09
CA ASP A 49 9.84 6.98 -0.08
C ASP A 49 10.17 6.25 -1.40
N LEU A 50 9.15 5.81 -2.16
CA LEU A 50 9.34 5.22 -3.48
C LEU A 50 9.96 6.19 -4.49
N GLN A 51 9.83 7.51 -4.32
CA GLN A 51 10.48 8.48 -5.20
C GLN A 51 12.01 8.37 -5.17
N GLY A 52 12.59 7.83 -4.10
CA GLY A 52 14.03 7.53 -4.00
C GLY A 52 14.41 6.13 -4.49
N ILE A 53 13.43 5.28 -4.82
CA ILE A 53 13.63 3.85 -5.12
C ILE A 53 13.32 3.52 -6.58
N ILE A 54 12.33 4.19 -7.17
CA ILE A 54 11.92 4.03 -8.56
C ILE A 54 12.07 5.35 -9.33
N SER A 55 12.05 5.27 -10.65
CA SER A 55 12.12 6.45 -11.49
C SER A 55 10.88 7.35 -11.30
N SER A 56 11.04 8.67 -11.45
CA SER A 56 9.91 9.62 -11.36
C SER A 56 8.74 9.26 -12.31
N PRO A 57 8.97 8.87 -13.58
CA PRO A 57 7.88 8.45 -14.45
C PRO A 57 7.13 7.21 -13.95
N ASP A 58 7.85 6.23 -13.38
CA ASP A 58 7.23 5.04 -12.80
C ASP A 58 6.40 5.40 -11.57
N PHE A 59 6.91 6.30 -10.72
CA PHE A 59 6.19 6.79 -9.55
C PHE A 59 4.90 7.52 -9.94
N GLU A 60 4.98 8.46 -10.88
CA GLU A 60 3.82 9.20 -11.39
C GLU A 60 2.79 8.26 -12.02
N PHE A 61 3.24 7.27 -12.79
CA PHE A 61 2.37 6.25 -13.38
C PHE A 61 1.65 5.42 -12.30
N MET A 62 2.36 5.00 -11.26
CA MET A 62 1.80 4.27 -10.13
C MET A 62 0.74 5.09 -9.39
N VAL A 63 1.05 6.34 -9.04
CA VAL A 63 0.12 7.27 -8.39
C VAL A 63 -1.15 7.46 -9.23
N LYS A 64 -0.98 7.69 -10.54
CA LYS A 64 -2.09 7.89 -11.48
C LYS A 64 -2.97 6.65 -11.62
N THR A 65 -2.37 5.47 -11.80
CA THR A 65 -3.13 4.21 -11.99
C THR A 65 -3.78 3.71 -10.69
N GLY A 66 -3.14 3.95 -9.55
CA GLY A 66 -3.72 3.77 -8.22
C GLY A 66 -4.92 4.68 -7.98
N ALA A 67 -4.98 5.82 -8.65
CA ALA A 67 -5.87 6.95 -8.35
C ALA A 67 -5.67 7.42 -6.90
N PHE A 68 -4.41 7.54 -6.50
CA PHE A 68 -4.02 8.06 -5.19
C PHE A 68 -4.10 9.57 -5.18
N VAL A 69 -4.52 10.13 -4.06
CA VAL A 69 -4.70 11.58 -3.87
C VAL A 69 -3.78 12.04 -2.75
N THR A 70 -3.26 13.26 -2.86
CA THR A 70 -2.55 13.88 -1.75
C THR A 70 -3.56 14.42 -0.74
N ASP A 71 -3.13 14.55 0.51
CA ASP A 71 -3.94 15.15 1.57
C ASP A 71 -4.06 16.69 1.47
N GLY A 72 -3.40 17.30 0.48
CA GLY A 72 -3.32 18.75 0.31
C GLY A 72 -2.49 19.46 1.39
N GLY A 73 -1.80 18.70 2.25
CA GLY A 73 -0.94 19.22 3.30
C GLY A 73 0.45 19.57 2.79
N PHE A 74 1.27 20.19 3.66
CA PHE A 74 2.64 20.60 3.35
C PHE A 74 3.53 19.44 2.85
N LEU A 75 3.31 18.24 3.38
CA LEU A 75 4.06 17.04 3.02
C LEU A 75 3.44 16.24 1.86
N ASN A 76 2.31 16.70 1.29
CA ASN A 76 1.58 16.04 0.21
C ASN A 76 1.40 14.52 0.43
N LEU A 77 0.98 14.16 1.63
CA LEU A 77 0.87 12.78 2.04
C LEU A 77 -0.19 12.07 1.18
N TYR A 78 0.23 11.10 0.37
CA TYR A 78 -0.64 10.26 -0.43
C TYR A 78 -1.57 9.40 0.43
N LYS A 79 -2.81 9.31 -0.05
CA LYS A 79 -3.94 8.62 0.56
C LYS A 79 -4.67 7.75 -0.47
N GLY A 80 -5.22 6.64 0.02
CA GLY A 80 -5.96 5.66 -0.76
C GLY A 80 -7.40 5.50 -0.27
N SER A 81 -7.84 4.24 -0.22
CA SER A 81 -9.16 3.86 0.27
C SER A 81 -9.43 4.40 1.67
N ASN A 82 -10.66 4.85 1.89
CA ASN A 82 -11.12 5.50 3.13
C ASN A 82 -10.25 6.68 3.62
N ASN A 83 -9.57 7.39 2.70
CA ASN A 83 -8.69 8.51 3.04
C ASN A 83 -7.53 8.10 3.97
N LEU A 84 -7.20 6.81 4.00
CA LEU A 84 -6.12 6.26 4.82
C LEU A 84 -4.77 6.48 4.16
N ARG A 85 -3.73 6.55 5.00
CA ARG A 85 -2.35 6.78 4.60
C ARG A 85 -1.83 5.62 3.76
N LEU A 86 -1.04 5.92 2.72
CA LEU A 86 -0.46 4.91 1.85
C LEU A 86 0.95 4.49 2.26
N TYR A 87 1.16 3.18 2.23
CA TYR A 87 2.42 2.51 2.52
C TYR A 87 2.74 1.48 1.44
N TYR A 88 3.98 0.99 1.41
CA TYR A 88 4.38 -0.04 0.46
C TYR A 88 5.23 -1.15 1.06
N HIS A 89 5.16 -2.30 0.42
CA HIS A 89 6.15 -3.37 0.54
C HIS A 89 6.75 -3.65 -0.84
N LYS A 90 8.08 -3.62 -0.94
CA LYS A 90 8.79 -3.97 -2.19
C LYS A 90 9.45 -5.34 -2.03
N LYS A 91 9.05 -6.31 -2.85
CA LYS A 91 9.65 -7.64 -2.91
C LYS A 91 10.17 -7.91 -4.32
N GLY A 92 11.50 -7.93 -4.46
CA GLY A 92 12.14 -8.02 -5.77
C GLY A 92 11.68 -6.89 -6.69
N ASN A 93 11.04 -7.27 -7.79
CA ASN A 93 10.52 -6.37 -8.82
C ASN A 93 9.03 -6.04 -8.66
N THR A 94 8.41 -6.37 -7.52
CA THR A 94 7.01 -6.03 -7.27
C THR A 94 6.89 -5.06 -6.11
N ILE A 95 6.13 -4.00 -6.34
CA ILE A 95 5.67 -3.05 -5.32
C ILE A 95 4.22 -3.39 -5.00
N ILE A 96 3.94 -3.59 -3.71
CA ILE A 96 2.60 -3.79 -3.16
C ILE A 96 2.26 -2.53 -2.38
N VAL A 97 1.10 -1.93 -2.65
CA VAL A 97 0.65 -0.71 -1.96
C VAL A 97 -0.53 -1.04 -1.04
N PHE A 98 -0.49 -0.46 0.16
CA PHE A 98 -1.51 -0.61 1.18
C PHE A 98 -2.02 0.75 1.63
N ALA A 99 -3.32 0.84 1.91
CA ALA A 99 -3.91 1.94 2.68
C ALA A 99 -4.15 1.45 4.10
N TYR A 100 -3.52 2.09 5.09
CA TYR A 100 -3.56 1.65 6.47
C TYR A 100 -3.69 2.83 7.43
N GLY A 101 -4.46 2.63 8.49
CA GLY A 101 -4.52 3.56 9.61
C GLY A 101 -5.78 3.39 10.45
N GLU A 102 -5.86 4.21 11.49
CA GLU A 102 -7.03 4.34 12.35
C GLU A 102 -8.16 5.04 11.59
N PHE A 103 -9.34 4.42 11.55
CA PHE A 103 -10.53 4.98 10.92
C PHE A 103 -11.50 5.56 11.96
N GLN A 104 -11.54 4.96 13.15
CA GLN A 104 -12.26 5.42 14.34
C GLN A 104 -11.41 5.13 15.57
N PRO A 105 -11.60 5.82 16.70
CA PRO A 105 -10.85 5.58 17.93
C PRO A 105 -10.72 4.08 18.27
N GLY A 106 -9.50 3.55 18.22
CA GLY A 106 -9.13 2.16 18.50
C GLY A 106 -9.45 1.14 17.40
N ARG A 107 -9.98 1.57 16.25
CA ARG A 107 -10.38 0.71 15.12
C ARG A 107 -9.62 1.06 13.86
N TYR A 108 -8.87 0.09 13.36
CA TYR A 108 -7.96 0.20 12.24
C TYR A 108 -8.51 -0.54 11.01
N MET A 109 -8.19 -0.03 9.84
CA MET A 109 -8.48 -0.67 8.57
C MET A 109 -7.19 -0.85 7.77
N LEU A 110 -7.13 -1.96 7.04
CA LEU A 110 -6.09 -2.23 6.06
C LEU A 110 -6.72 -2.59 4.72
N TYR A 111 -6.36 -1.83 3.70
CA TYR A 111 -6.71 -2.07 2.32
C TYR A 111 -5.48 -2.46 1.53
N LEU A 112 -5.62 -3.48 0.68
CA LEU A 112 -4.71 -3.74 -0.41
C LEU A 112 -5.12 -2.88 -1.61
N GLU A 113 -4.30 -1.89 -1.97
CA GLU A 113 -4.60 -0.97 -3.06
C GLU A 113 -4.27 -1.57 -4.44
N GLY A 114 -3.13 -2.24 -4.54
CA GLY A 114 -2.72 -2.88 -5.78
C GLY A 114 -1.25 -3.25 -5.82
N PHE A 115 -0.83 -3.64 -7.02
CA PHE A 115 0.49 -4.17 -7.32
C PHE A 115 1.05 -3.54 -8.59
N TRP A 116 2.34 -3.26 -8.59
CA TRP A 116 3.08 -2.75 -9.75
C TRP A 116 4.38 -3.53 -9.90
N THR A 117 4.64 -4.02 -11.11
CA THR A 117 5.87 -4.73 -11.45
C THR A 117 6.81 -3.80 -12.19
N ILE A 118 8.06 -3.72 -11.73
CA ILE A 118 9.14 -2.92 -12.30
C ILE A 118 10.07 -3.83 -13.11
N ALA A 119 10.52 -3.36 -14.27
CA ALA A 119 11.67 -3.90 -15.00
C ALA A 119 12.92 -3.07 -14.71
#